data_AF-A0A916M606-F1
#
_entry.id   AF-A0A916M606-F1
#
_cell.length_a   1.000
_cell.length_b   1.000
_cell.length_c   1.000
_cell.angle_alpha   90.00
_cell.angle_beta   90.00
_cell.angle_gamma   90.00
#
_symmetry.space_group_name_H-M   'P 1'
#
loop_
_entity.id
_entity.type
_entity.pdbx_description
1 polymer ?
#
loop_
_entity_poly.entity_id
_entity_poly.type
_entity_poly.pdbx_seq_one_letter_code
_entity_poly.pdbx_strand_id
1 'polypeptide(L)' 'MQPSEIKRRARRQDSSLRMSAGNVRDVVKLLLARGIVAQVRLRKRAHPMYELTDIGRQLRQALLNAEARA' A
#
# COMPACT_ATOMS: atom_id res chain seq x y z
N MET A 1 -4.63 -4.51 4.17
CA MET A 1 -4.76 -3.25 4.93
C MET A 1 -5.79 -2.34 4.27
N GLN A 2 -6.52 -1.53 5.04
CA GLN A 2 -7.36 -0.46 4.49
C GLN A 2 -6.53 0.84 4.28
N PRO A 3 -6.94 1.76 3.38
CA PRO A 3 -6.21 2.99 3.11
C PRO A 3 -5.89 3.85 4.35
N SER A 4 -6.80 3.91 5.32
CA SER A 4 -6.59 4.63 6.59
C SER A 4 -5.47 4.01 7.44
N GLU A 5 -5.36 2.69 7.45
CA GLU A 5 -4.27 1.96 8.14
C GLU A 5 -2.93 2.18 7.43
N ILE A 6 -2.93 2.20 6.09
CA ILE A 6 -1.73 2.48 5.28
C ILE A 6 -1.19 3.88 5.62
N LYS A 7 -2.07 4.89 5.60
CA LYS A 7 -1.72 6.26 6.02
C LYS A 7 -1.10 6.28 7.42
N ARG A 8 -1.77 5.66 8.40
CA ARG A 8 -1.33 5.63 9.80
C ARG A 8 0.01 4.93 9.97
N ARG A 9 0.29 3.90 9.17
CA ARG A 9 1.59 3.21 9.17
C ARG A 9 2.68 4.08 8.57
N ALA A 10 2.43 4.70 7.41
CA ALA A 10 3.39 5.57 6.75
C ALA A 10 3.80 6.75 7.64
N ARG A 11 2.84 7.42 8.30
CA ARG A 11 3.15 8.52 9.24
C ARG A 11 3.90 8.10 10.50
N ARG A 12 3.85 6.81 10.88
CA ARG A 12 4.64 6.28 11.99
C ARG A 12 6.09 6.00 11.59
N GLN A 13 6.34 5.76 10.31
CA GLN A 13 7.68 5.57 9.77
C GLN A 13 8.35 6.91 9.48
N ASP A 14 7.57 7.88 9.00
CA ASP A 14 8.01 9.26 8.79
C ASP A 14 6.90 10.23 9.24
N SER A 15 7.14 10.93 10.35
CA SER A 15 6.18 11.86 10.95
C SER A 15 6.03 13.16 10.13
N SER A 16 7.01 13.50 9.30
CA SER A 16 6.99 14.67 8.42
C SER A 16 6.08 14.47 7.22
N LEU A 17 5.78 13.22 6.89
CA LEU A 17 4.97 12.83 5.74
C LEU A 17 3.56 13.46 5.79
N ARG A 18 3.27 14.29 4.78
CA ARG A 18 1.99 14.97 4.57
C ARG A 18 1.21 14.28 3.45
N MET A 19 0.15 13.58 3.81
CA MET A 19 -0.78 12.96 2.84
C MET A 19 -2.21 12.89 3.38
N SER A 20 -3.19 13.12 2.50
CA SER A 20 -4.61 12.94 2.82
C SER A 20 -5.00 11.46 2.70
N ALA A 21 -6.14 11.08 3.28
CA ALA A 21 -6.68 9.73 3.05
C ALA A 21 -7.13 9.53 1.58
N GLY A 22 -7.43 10.62 0.87
CA GLY A 22 -7.73 10.60 -0.57
C GLY A 22 -6.51 10.18 -1.40
N ASN A 23 -5.36 10.81 -1.17
CA ASN A 23 -4.13 10.47 -1.90
C ASN A 23 -3.77 8.99 -1.76
N VAL A 24 -3.90 8.44 -0.55
CA VAL A 24 -3.64 7.01 -0.30
C VAL A 24 -4.62 6.13 -1.06
N ARG A 25 -5.90 6.53 -1.15
CA ARG A 25 -6.91 5.79 -1.90
C ARG A 25 -6.61 5.80 -3.41
N ASP A 26 -6.16 6.93 -3.94
CA ASP A 26 -5.84 7.07 -5.36
C ASP A 26 -4.59 6.26 -5.74
N VAL A 27 -3.56 6.27 -4.90
CA VAL A 27 -2.39 5.39 -5.06
C VAL A 27 -2.81 3.92 -5.02
N VAL A 28 -3.64 3.51 -4.06
CA VAL A 28 -4.14 2.11 -3.99
C VAL A 28 -4.93 1.73 -5.24
N LYS A 29 -5.79 2.63 -5.77
CA LYS A 29 -6.52 2.40 -7.03
C LYS A 29 -5.57 2.22 -8.21
N LEU A 30 -4.53 3.04 -8.31
CA LEU A 30 -3.51 2.91 -9.35
C LEU A 30 -2.80 1.57 -9.25
N LEU A 31 -2.33 1.18 -8.06
CA LEU A 31 -1.64 -0.10 -7.85
C LEU A 31 -2.55 -1.30 -8.12
N LEU A 32 -3.84 -1.19 -7.80
CA LEU A 32 -4.85 -2.21 -8.10
C LEU A 32 -5.03 -2.36 -9.62
N ALA A 33 -5.18 -1.25 -10.34
CA ALA A 33 -5.32 -1.23 -11.80
C ALA A 33 -4.09 -1.80 -12.52
N ARG A 34 -2.91 -1.73 -11.87
CA ARG A 34 -1.65 -2.29 -12.38
C ARG A 34 -1.39 -3.74 -11.95
N GLY A 35 -2.30 -4.37 -11.19
CA GLY A 35 -2.13 -5.74 -10.71
C GLY A 35 -1.02 -5.91 -9.65
N ILE A 36 -0.57 -4.82 -9.04
CA ILE A 36 0.48 -4.82 -8.00
C ILE A 36 -0.11 -5.16 -6.63
N VAL A 37 -1.37 -4.76 -6.40
CA VAL A 37 -2.15 -5.14 -5.23
C VAL A 37 -3.46 -5.80 -5.65
N ALA A 38 -4.00 -6.65 -4.79
CA ALA A 38 -5.31 -7.25 -4.94
C ALA A 38 -6.23 -6.86 -3.78
N GLN A 39 -7.53 -6.79 -4.05
CA GLN A 39 -8.53 -6.61 -3.02
C GLN A 39 -8.82 -7.96 -2.34
N VAL A 40 -8.74 -7.99 -1.02
CA VAL A 40 -9.03 -9.17 -0.19
C VAL A 40 -10.37 -8.96 0.51
N ARG A 41 -11.30 -9.89 0.31
CA ARG A 41 -12.57 -9.91 1.06
C ARG A 41 -12.38 -10.73 2.33
N LEU A 42 -12.26 -10.04 3.46
CA LEU A 42 -12.28 -10.67 4.78
C LEU A 42 -13.71 -10.71 5.31
N ARG A 43 -14.20 -11.90 5.67
CA ARG A 43 -15.48 -12.04 6.39
C ARG A 43 -15.44 -11.15 7.65
N LYS A 44 -16.54 -10.45 7.93
CA LYS A 44 -16.74 -9.54 9.08
C LYS A 44 -16.01 -8.17 9.01
N ARG A 45 -15.44 -7.78 7.85
CA ARG A 45 -14.87 -6.42 7.65
C ARG A 45 -15.72 -5.65 6.64
N ALA A 46 -16.20 -4.46 7.04
CA ALA A 46 -17.03 -3.60 6.19
C ALA A 46 -16.22 -2.83 5.12
N HIS A 47 -14.92 -2.60 5.36
CA HIS A 47 -14.06 -1.84 4.46
C HIS A 47 -13.19 -2.74 3.57
N PRO A 48 -12.91 -2.31 2.32
CA PRO A 48 -12.04 -3.05 1.41
C PRO A 48 -10.61 -3.12 1.96
N MET A 49 -10.04 -4.32 1.91
CA MET A 49 -8.67 -4.58 2.32
C MET A 49 -7.83 -4.89 1.08
N TYR A 50 -6.55 -4.51 1.12
CA TYR A 50 -5.62 -4.75 0.03
C TYR A 50 -4.37 -5.48 0.50
N GLU A 51 -3.82 -6.34 -0.36
CA GLU A 51 -2.54 -7.03 -0.17
C GLU A 51 -1.69 -6.99 -1.44
N LEU A 52 -0.38 -7.22 -1.30
CA LEU A 52 0.52 -7.31 -2.45
C LEU A 52 0.30 -8.63 -3.20
N THR A 53 0.17 -8.54 -4.52
CA THR A 53 0.27 -9.71 -5.40
C THR A 53 1.70 -10.25 -5.41
N ASP A 54 1.95 -11.36 -6.10
CA ASP A 54 3.29 -11.89 -6.23
C ASP A 54 4.22 -10.92 -6.98
N ILE A 55 3.71 -10.29 -8.05
CA ILE A 55 4.41 -9.21 -8.77
C ILE A 55 4.68 -8.04 -7.81
N GLY A 56 3.70 -7.63 -7.00
CA GLY A 56 3.89 -6.56 -6.04
C GLY A 56 4.94 -6.87 -4.97
N ARG A 57 5.05 -8.14 -4.53
CA ARG A 57 6.11 -8.58 -3.62
C ARG A 57 7.49 -8.52 -4.27
N GLN A 58 7.60 -8.95 -5.53
CA GLN A 58 8.84 -8.85 -6.31
C GLN A 58 9.29 -7.39 -6.49
N LEU A 59 8.38 -6.51 -6.90
CA LEU A 59 8.66 -5.07 -7.06
C LEU A 59 9.09 -4.43 -5.74
N ARG A 60 8.43 -4.76 -4.63
CA ARG A 60 8.83 -4.30 -3.30
C ARG A 60 10.25 -4.76 -2.97
N GLN A 61 10.60 -6.01 -3.25
CA GLN A 61 11.95 -6.50 -2.99
C GLN A 61 12.99 -5.79 -3.85
N ALA A 62 12.69 -5.56 -5.12
CA ALA A 62 13.56 -4.80 -6.02
C ALA A 62 13.79 -3.36 -5.53
N LEU A 63 12.73 -2.68 -5.07
CA LEU A 63 12.82 -1.35 -4.47
C LEU A 63 13.74 -1.33 -3.24
N LEU A 64 13.51 -2.23 -2.28
CA LEU A 64 14.33 -2.30 -1.07
C LEU A 64 15.80 -2.60 -1.38
N ASN A 65 16.06 -3.44 -2.37
CA ASN A 65 17.42 -3.74 -2.82
C ASN A 65 18.09 -2.52 -3.47
N ALA A 66 17.33 -1.69 -4.19
CA ALA A 66 17.84 -0.47 -4.81
C ALA A 66 18.12 0.62 -3.76
N GLU A 67 17.21 0.82 -2.81
CA GLU A 67 17.37 1.77 -1.71
C GLU A 67 18.55 1.41 -0.80
N ALA A 68 18.81 0.12 -0.56
CA ALA A 68 19.97 -0.32 0.22
C ALA A 68 21.32 -0.05 -0.46
N ARG A 69 21.30 0.23 -1.78
CA ARG A 69 22.50 0.55 -2.57
C ARG A 69 22.69 2.05 -2.80
N ALA A 70 21.70 2.87 -2.45
CA ALA A 70 21.70 4.32 -2.58
C ALA A 70 22.17 5.00 -1.29
#